data_AF-A0A7Y0ZJG8-F1
#
_entry.id   AF-A0A7Y0ZJG8-F1
#
_cell.length_a   1.000
_cell.length_b   1.000
_cell.length_c   1.000
_cell.angle_alpha   90.00
_cell.angle_beta   90.00
_cell.angle_gamma   90.00
#
_symmetry.space_group_name_H-M   'P 1'
#
loop_
_entity.id
_entity.type
_entity.pdbx_description
1 polymer ?
#
loop_
_entity_poly.entity_id
_entity_poly.type
_entity_poly.pdbx_seq_one_letter_code
_entity_poly.pdbx_strand_id
1 'polypeptide(L)'
;MNTTTRTSTAERLGRAFGRGWRAYARGERRASNWLVFRGVPRAGATALVWVFKLAVLGVLLYVAFWFALVLLGVVVAGWAMNQHHPDEEGFELQYPTIEELRATPGYDPNLYNDTSHEMYQDD
;
A
#
# COMPACT_ATOMS: atom_id res chain seq x y z
N MET A 1 34.84 23.37 12.26
CA MET A 1 33.94 22.39 11.60
C MET A 1 32.75 22.14 12.53
N ASN A 2 31.57 22.55 12.09
CA ASN A 2 30.30 22.54 12.82
C ASN A 2 29.38 21.49 12.20
N THR A 3 29.17 20.36 12.90
CA THR A 3 28.24 19.31 12.48
C THR A 3 26.87 19.57 13.09
N THR A 4 25.95 20.11 12.29
CA THR A 4 24.54 20.27 12.67
C THR A 4 23.86 18.91 12.66
N THR A 5 23.67 18.33 13.85
CA THR A 5 22.89 17.12 14.07
C THR A 5 21.42 17.39 13.76
N ARG A 6 20.94 16.90 12.62
CA ARG A 6 19.52 16.90 12.23
C ARG A 6 18.72 16.13 13.28
N THR A 7 18.01 16.86 14.14
CA THR A 7 17.11 16.30 15.15
C THR A 7 15.90 15.66 14.48
N SER A 8 15.92 14.33 14.46
CA SER A 8 14.88 13.45 13.93
C SER A 8 13.55 13.65 14.65
N THR A 9 12.49 13.84 13.85
CA THR A 9 11.08 13.98 14.25
C THR A 9 10.56 12.80 15.07
N ALA A 10 11.24 11.65 15.02
CA ALA A 10 10.87 10.42 15.70
C ALA A 10 10.88 10.54 17.24
N GLU A 11 11.80 11.34 17.81
CA GLU A 11 11.85 11.52 19.27
C GLU A 11 10.69 12.37 19.82
N ARG A 12 10.10 13.24 18.98
CA ARG A 12 9.04 14.17 19.41
C ARG A 12 7.72 13.44 19.62
N LEU A 13 7.44 12.42 18.82
CA LEU A 13 6.24 11.60 18.93
C LEU A 13 6.24 10.78 20.22
N GLY A 14 7.37 10.15 20.57
CA GLY A 14 7.51 9.42 21.83
C GLY A 14 7.30 10.30 23.07
N ARG A 15 7.83 11.54 23.05
CA ARG A 15 7.64 12.50 24.14
C ARG A 15 6.22 13.07 24.22
N ALA A 16 5.53 13.22 23.08
CA ALA A 16 4.14 13.67 23.05
C ALA A 16 3.20 12.60 23.64
N PHE A 17 3.40 11.33 23.28
CA PHE A 17 2.70 10.19 23.87
C PHE A 17 2.97 10.09 25.38
N GLY A 18 4.22 10.28 25.81
CA GLY A 18 4.59 10.33 27.23
C GLY A 18 3.99 11.51 28.00
N ARG A 19 3.72 12.65 27.34
CA ARG A 19 3.00 13.78 27.94
C ARG A 19 1.50 13.54 28.00
N GLY A 20 0.91 12.93 26.97
CA GLY A 20 -0.49 12.49 26.97
C GLY A 20 -0.76 11.51 28.11
N TRP A 21 0.16 10.56 28.33
CA TRP A 21 0.12 9.62 29.46
C TRP A 21 0.15 10.31 30.83
N ARG A 22 1.00 11.35 30.99
CA ARG A 22 1.08 12.14 32.23
C ARG A 22 -0.12 13.07 32.45
N ALA A 23 -0.84 13.44 31.41
CA ALA A 23 -2.11 14.17 31.52
C ALA A 23 -3.25 13.21 31.88
N TYR A 24 -3.27 12.02 31.27
CA TYR A 24 -4.18 10.93 31.60
C TYR A 24 -4.05 10.47 33.06
N ALA A 25 -2.83 10.18 33.52
CA ALA A 25 -2.54 9.81 34.92
C ALA A 25 -2.84 10.93 35.94
N ARG A 26 -2.84 12.20 35.51
CA ARG A 26 -3.26 13.34 36.36
C ARG A 26 -4.77 13.53 36.37
N GLY A 27 -5.45 13.26 35.26
CA GLY A 27 -6.91 13.14 35.19
C GLY A 27 -7.40 12.04 36.12
N GLU A 28 -6.66 10.94 36.22
CA GLU A 28 -6.88 9.84 37.17
C GLU A 28 -6.88 10.30 38.63
N ARG A 29 -5.98 11.21 39.04
CA ARG A 29 -5.95 11.79 40.40
C ARG A 29 -7.14 12.71 40.70
N ARG A 30 -7.60 13.46 39.69
CA ARG A 30 -8.78 14.33 39.82
C ARG A 30 -10.07 13.49 39.86
N ALA A 31 -10.14 12.45 39.02
CA ALA A 31 -11.25 11.50 38.97
C ALA A 31 -11.30 10.62 40.21
N SER A 32 -10.15 10.18 40.75
CA SER A 32 -10.09 9.43 42.01
C SER A 32 -10.49 10.28 43.21
N ASN A 33 -10.07 11.54 43.31
CA ASN A 33 -10.59 12.44 44.35
C ASN A 33 -12.09 12.70 44.21
N TRP A 34 -12.61 12.74 42.97
CA TRP A 34 -14.04 12.83 42.70
C TRP A 34 -14.78 11.51 43.01
N LEU A 35 -14.15 10.34 42.78
CA LEU A 35 -14.66 9.00 43.12
C LEU A 35 -14.67 8.74 44.63
N VAL A 36 -13.66 9.23 45.36
CA VAL A 36 -13.55 9.12 46.82
C VAL A 36 -14.62 9.98 47.48
N PHE A 37 -14.90 11.16 46.92
CA PHE A 37 -16.01 12.01 47.37
C PHE A 37 -17.40 11.40 47.06
N ARG A 38 -17.47 10.38 46.19
CA ARG A 38 -18.70 9.68 45.78
C ARG A 38 -18.80 8.23 46.31
N GLY A 39 -17.77 7.71 46.99
CA GLY A 39 -17.79 6.39 47.63
C GLY A 39 -17.67 5.18 46.70
N VAL A 40 -16.85 5.23 45.64
CA VAL A 40 -16.82 4.14 44.65
C VAL A 40 -15.92 2.96 45.09
N PRO A 41 -16.41 1.69 45.07
CA PRO A 41 -15.68 0.50 45.50
C PRO A 41 -14.66 0.05 44.43
N ARG A 42 -13.87 -0.99 44.75
CA ARG A 42 -12.91 -1.70 43.88
C ARG A 42 -13.30 -1.80 42.38
N ALA A 43 -14.61 -1.86 42.07
CA ALA A 43 -15.16 -1.84 40.72
C ALA A 43 -14.71 -0.65 39.84
N GLY A 44 -14.50 0.55 40.41
CA GLY A 44 -14.07 1.72 39.64
C GLY A 44 -12.65 1.59 39.09
N ALA A 45 -11.73 1.04 39.89
CA ALA A 45 -10.37 0.76 39.46
C ALA A 45 -10.33 -0.31 38.37
N THR A 46 -11.13 -1.37 38.52
CA THR A 46 -11.24 -2.44 37.53
C THR A 46 -11.81 -1.92 36.20
N ALA A 47 -12.84 -1.08 36.23
CA ALA A 47 -13.43 -0.49 35.04
C ALA A 47 -12.41 0.35 34.26
N LEU A 48 -11.59 1.14 34.96
CA LEU A 48 -10.57 1.96 34.32
C LEU A 48 -9.48 1.11 33.62
N VAL A 49 -9.03 0.03 34.26
CA VAL A 49 -8.09 -0.92 33.65
C VAL A 49 -8.69 -1.56 32.40
N TRP A 50 -9.98 -1.92 32.43
CA TRP A 50 -10.68 -2.46 31.26
C TRP A 50 -10.80 -1.45 30.12
N VAL A 51 -11.15 -0.20 30.42
CA VAL A 51 -11.20 0.88 29.42
C VAL A 51 -9.82 1.08 28.80
N PHE A 52 -8.76 1.11 29.62
CA PHE A 52 -7.40 1.22 29.13
C PHE A 52 -7.03 0.04 28.20
N LYS A 53 -7.35 -1.18 28.61
CA LYS A 53 -7.09 -2.40 27.83
C LYS A 53 -7.85 -2.39 26.50
N LEU A 54 -9.12 -1.98 26.50
CA LEU A 54 -9.93 -1.83 25.30
C LEU A 54 -9.41 -0.73 24.38
N ALA A 55 -8.94 0.39 24.93
CA ALA A 55 -8.34 1.46 24.15
C ALA A 55 -7.05 0.99 23.47
N VAL A 56 -6.16 0.31 24.20
CA VAL A 56 -4.94 -0.29 23.63
C VAL A 56 -5.31 -1.30 22.55
N LEU A 57 -6.29 -2.18 22.82
CA LEU A 57 -6.76 -3.16 21.85
C LEU A 57 -7.33 -2.49 20.59
N GLY A 58 -8.15 -1.45 20.74
CA GLY A 58 -8.72 -0.69 19.63
C GLY A 58 -7.66 0.00 18.77
N VAL A 59 -6.65 0.63 19.39
CA VAL A 59 -5.51 1.22 18.67
C VAL A 59 -4.71 0.15 17.93
N LEU A 60 -4.45 -1.00 18.56
CA LEU A 60 -3.73 -2.10 17.93
C LEU A 60 -4.49 -2.65 16.72
N LEU A 61 -5.81 -2.87 16.87
CA LEU A 61 -6.69 -3.31 15.79
C LEU A 61 -6.75 -2.28 14.65
N TYR A 62 -6.81 -0.98 14.97
CA TYR A 62 -6.81 0.08 13.97
C TYR A 62 -5.51 0.09 13.15
N VAL A 63 -4.36 0.01 13.82
CA VAL A 63 -3.05 -0.06 13.14
C VAL A 63 -2.96 -1.33 12.30
N ALA A 64 -3.33 -2.50 12.86
CA ALA A 64 -3.33 -3.76 12.12
C ALA A 64 -4.27 -3.72 10.90
N PHE A 65 -5.44 -3.11 11.04
CA PHE A 65 -6.39 -2.91 9.94
C PHE A 65 -5.79 -2.05 8.83
N TRP A 66 -5.13 -0.94 9.17
CA TRP A 66 -4.42 -0.12 8.19
C TRP A 66 -3.31 -0.87 7.47
N PHE A 67 -2.49 -1.62 8.21
CA PHE A 67 -1.46 -2.47 7.61
C PHE A 67 -2.07 -3.51 6.67
N ALA A 68 -3.20 -4.12 7.05
CA ALA A 68 -3.92 -5.06 6.20
C ALA A 68 -4.43 -4.39 4.91
N LEU A 69 -4.95 -3.16 4.97
CA LEU A 69 -5.35 -2.42 3.77
C LEU A 69 -4.16 -2.10 2.86
N VAL A 70 -3.02 -1.67 3.43
CA VAL A 70 -1.80 -1.41 2.64
C VAL A 70 -1.29 -2.69 2.00
N LEU A 71 -1.21 -3.79 2.76
CA LEU A 71 -0.81 -5.10 2.26
C LEU A 71 -1.75 -5.59 1.16
N LEU A 72 -3.06 -5.45 1.35
CA LEU A 72 -4.05 -5.79 0.33
C LEU A 72 -3.84 -4.96 -0.94
N GLY A 73 -3.60 -3.66 -0.81
CA GLY A 73 -3.28 -2.79 -1.94
C GLY A 73 -2.03 -3.23 -2.69
N VAL A 74 -0.97 -3.63 -1.97
CA VAL A 74 0.26 -4.17 -2.58
C VAL A 74 0.00 -5.50 -3.27
N VAL A 75 -0.77 -6.40 -2.66
CA VAL A 75 -1.14 -7.70 -3.27
C VAL A 75 -1.97 -7.48 -4.52
N VAL A 76 -2.96 -6.59 -4.48
CA VAL A 76 -3.80 -6.25 -5.65
C VAL A 76 -2.96 -5.60 -6.74
N ALA A 77 -2.06 -4.69 -6.41
CA ALA A 77 -1.16 -4.06 -7.39
C ALA A 77 -0.18 -5.07 -8.00
N GLY A 78 0.40 -5.95 -7.18
CA GLY A 78 1.28 -7.02 -7.65
C GLY A 78 0.53 -8.04 -8.51
N TRP A 79 -0.69 -8.39 -8.14
CA TRP A 79 -1.55 -9.26 -8.94
C TRP A 79 -1.98 -8.58 -10.24
N ALA A 80 -2.31 -7.29 -10.19
CA ALA A 80 -2.57 -6.49 -11.38
C ALA A 80 -1.34 -6.40 -12.28
N MET A 81 -0.12 -6.26 -11.76
CA MET A 81 1.11 -6.31 -12.56
C MET A 81 1.40 -7.71 -13.12
N ASN A 82 1.01 -8.78 -12.41
CA ASN A 82 1.14 -10.15 -12.92
C ASN A 82 0.05 -10.48 -13.97
N GLN A 83 -1.13 -9.88 -13.85
CA GLN A 83 -2.19 -9.92 -14.87
C GLN A 83 -1.86 -9.00 -16.05
N HIS A 84 -1.19 -7.87 -15.78
CA HIS A 84 -0.52 -6.99 -16.72
C HIS A 84 0.92 -7.44 -16.93
N HIS A 85 1.19 -8.76 -16.99
CA HIS A 85 1.97 -9.16 -18.15
C HIS A 85 1.08 -8.72 -19.29
N PRO A 86 1.38 -7.61 -19.99
CA PRO A 86 0.76 -7.48 -21.28
C PRO A 86 1.23 -8.75 -21.97
N ASP A 87 0.33 -9.69 -22.18
CA ASP A 87 0.07 -10.15 -23.53
C ASP A 87 0.82 -9.19 -24.46
N GLU A 88 1.91 -9.69 -25.02
CA GLU A 88 2.70 -9.04 -26.06
C GLU A 88 1.82 -8.89 -27.33
N GLU A 89 0.60 -8.40 -27.14
CA GLU A 89 -0.50 -8.18 -28.07
C GLU A 89 -0.80 -6.66 -28.11
N GLY A 90 -0.43 -5.90 -27.06
CA GLY A 90 -0.48 -4.43 -27.10
C GLY A 90 0.72 -3.77 -27.79
N PHE A 91 1.79 -4.53 -28.05
CA PHE A 91 2.87 -4.17 -28.97
C PHE A 91 2.86 -5.11 -30.17
N GLU A 92 1.67 -5.46 -30.65
CA GLU A 92 1.50 -5.90 -32.02
C GLU A 92 1.90 -4.69 -32.87
N LEU A 93 3.19 -4.60 -33.22
CA LEU A 93 3.61 -3.82 -34.36
C LEU A 93 2.63 -4.20 -35.46
N GLN A 94 1.82 -3.24 -35.90
CA GLN A 94 0.82 -3.44 -36.93
C GLN A 94 1.59 -3.72 -38.22
N TYR A 95 2.10 -4.94 -38.32
CA TYR A 95 2.74 -5.47 -39.49
C TYR A 95 1.59 -5.69 -40.46
N PRO A 96 1.57 -4.97 -41.60
CA PRO A 96 0.59 -5.23 -42.62
C PRO A 96 0.61 -6.72 -42.97
N THR A 97 -0.56 -7.30 -43.20
CA THR A 97 -0.62 -8.71 -43.60
C THR A 97 0.15 -8.90 -44.90
N ILE A 98 0.56 -10.14 -45.22
CA ILE A 98 1.32 -10.42 -46.44
C ILE A 98 0.59 -9.91 -47.69
N GLU A 99 -0.74 -9.96 -47.69
CA GLU A 99 -1.60 -9.43 -48.75
C GLU A 99 -1.55 -7.89 -48.83
N GLU A 100 -1.53 -7.20 -47.70
CA GLU A 100 -1.43 -5.74 -47.63
C GLU A 100 -0.02 -5.25 -48.03
N LEU A 101 1.02 -5.99 -47.63
CA LEU A 101 2.40 -5.77 -48.08
C LEU A 101 2.49 -5.87 -49.61
N ARG A 102 1.90 -6.91 -50.21
CA ARG A 102 1.88 -7.13 -51.67
C ARG A 102 1.14 -6.03 -52.43
N ALA A 103 0.14 -5.41 -51.82
CA ALA A 103 -0.59 -4.28 -52.39
C ALA A 103 0.18 -2.94 -52.32
N THR A 104 1.32 -2.89 -51.60
CA THR A 104 2.11 -1.66 -51.45
C THR A 104 2.88 -1.35 -52.74
N PRO A 105 2.81 -0.10 -53.27
CA PRO A 105 3.57 0.29 -54.46
C PRO A 105 5.08 0.10 -54.26
N GLY A 106 5.72 -0.64 -55.17
CA GLY A 106 7.15 -0.95 -55.07
C GLY A 106 7.50 -2.17 -54.21
N TYR A 107 6.52 -2.99 -53.87
CA TYR A 107 6.74 -4.30 -53.25
C TYR A 107 7.62 -5.20 -54.14
N ASP A 108 8.64 -5.83 -53.52
CA ASP A 108 9.53 -6.82 -54.13
C ASP A 108 9.62 -8.05 -53.22
N PRO A 109 9.14 -9.23 -53.66
CA PRO A 109 9.07 -10.40 -52.80
C PRO A 109 10.45 -10.99 -52.44
N ASN A 110 11.53 -10.70 -53.21
CA ASN A 110 12.89 -11.06 -52.79
C ASN A 110 13.33 -10.27 -51.56
N LEU A 111 12.92 -9.01 -51.44
CA LEU A 111 13.31 -8.13 -50.34
C LEU A 111 12.63 -8.53 -49.02
N TYR A 112 11.43 -9.11 -49.12
CA TYR A 112 10.62 -9.56 -47.99
C TYR A 112 10.69 -11.08 -47.75
N ASN A 113 11.52 -11.80 -48.52
CA ASN A 113 11.65 -13.27 -48.45
C ASN A 113 10.28 -13.98 -48.53
N ASP A 114 9.36 -13.46 -49.34
CA ASP A 114 8.03 -14.04 -49.54
C ASP A 114 8.11 -15.13 -50.61
N THR A 115 8.55 -16.33 -50.20
CA THR A 115 8.61 -17.50 -51.08
C THR A 115 7.22 -18.07 -51.41
N SER A 116 6.17 -17.61 -50.72
CA SER A 116 4.78 -17.97 -51.00
C SER A 116 4.15 -17.11 -52.11
N HIS A 117 4.91 -16.15 -52.65
CA HIS A 117 4.47 -15.32 -53.75
C HIS A 117 4.31 -16.16 -55.02
N GLU A 118 3.25 -15.88 -55.79
CA GLU A 118 2.89 -16.60 -57.04
C GLU A 118 3.99 -16.67 -58.12
N MET A 119 5.06 -15.87 -57.97
CA MET A 119 6.19 -15.88 -58.88
C MET A 119 7.23 -16.96 -58.56
N TYR A 120 7.19 -17.50 -57.34
CA TYR A 120 7.90 -18.71 -56.95
C TYR A 120 6.88 -19.83 -57.08
N GLN A 121 7.07 -20.70 -58.08
CA GLN A 121 6.34 -21.95 -58.14
C GLN A 121 7.12 -22.97 -57.31
N ASP A 122 6.42 -23.70 -56.45
CA ASP A 122 6.99 -24.88 -55.79
C ASP A 122 7.17 -25.97 -56.86
N ASP A 123 8.42 -26.25 -57.22
CA ASP A 123 8.80 -27.32 -58.15
C ASP A 123 8.46 -28.73 -57.62
#